data_AF-A0A2U3LLY8-F1
#
_entry.id   AF-A0A2U3LLY8-F1
#
_cell.length_a   1.000
_cell.length_b   1.000
_cell.length_c   1.000
_cell.angle_alpha   90.00
_cell.angle_beta   90.00
_cell.angle_gamma   90.00
#
_symmetry.space_group_name_H-M   'P 1'
#
loop_
_entity.id
_entity.type
_entity.pdbx_description
1 polymer ?
#
loop_
_entity_poly.entity_id
_entity_poly.type
_entity_poly.pdbx_seq_one_letter_code
_entity_poly.pdbx_strand_id
1 'polypeptide(L)'
;MVNILIDSSLDGRNACYLAYSQPSKLLYLVGDSGGGLLPPLTPGGAGIASNSQCTVNAAGLTVDGGGDALALTIALTFSASFAGNQAVYLAARDREGGNSGWQPLGTWNVPGPPVSGLSVSPMTPAESSSFFQTYTFTFADTNGSQDIAVTDILINNALDGRQACYMAFVPQTRALLLVDDAGDAAGPYQGFVVGDWHDASNSQCTVSGVGSSVDSYGNVVILKLGIAFTGSFAGNRVFYVATRSSSGTSGWQTVGSVAVP
;
A
#
# COMPACT_ATOMS: atom_id res chain seq x y z
N MET A 1 4.55 -19.22 14.06
CA MET A 1 4.64 -19.08 12.59
C MET A 1 4.68 -17.60 12.26
N VAL A 2 5.48 -17.21 11.27
CA VAL A 2 5.41 -15.87 10.67
C VAL A 2 5.02 -16.04 9.22
N ASN A 3 4.06 -15.25 8.75
CA ASN A 3 3.55 -15.26 7.40
C ASN A 3 3.85 -13.91 6.75
N ILE A 4 4.30 -13.93 5.50
CA ILE A 4 4.51 -12.76 4.66
C ILE A 4 3.78 -13.02 3.36
N LEU A 5 2.78 -12.21 3.04
CA LEU A 5 2.04 -12.30 1.78
C LEU A 5 2.26 -11.02 1.01
N ILE A 6 2.80 -11.16 -0.20
CA ILE A 6 2.98 -10.04 -1.13
C ILE A 6 2.07 -10.31 -2.32
N ASP A 7 1.04 -9.47 -2.42
CA ASP A 7 0.06 -9.44 -3.51
C ASP A 7 -0.74 -8.13 -3.44
N SER A 8 -1.47 -7.81 -4.51
CA SER A 8 -2.40 -6.69 -4.62
C SER A 8 -3.55 -6.75 -3.61
N SER A 9 -3.83 -7.94 -3.05
CA SER A 9 -4.86 -8.16 -2.05
C SER A 9 -4.43 -9.22 -1.02
N LEU A 10 -5.19 -9.40 0.05
CA LEU A 10 -4.94 -10.46 1.01
C LEU A 10 -5.48 -11.82 0.51
N ASP A 11 -4.86 -12.34 -0.55
CA ASP A 11 -5.18 -13.64 -1.16
C ASP A 11 -3.89 -14.46 -1.35
N GLY A 12 -3.90 -15.72 -0.93
CA GLY A 12 -2.73 -16.61 -1.08
C GLY A 12 -2.55 -17.14 -2.49
N ARG A 13 -3.59 -17.08 -3.34
CA ARG A 13 -3.55 -17.58 -4.71
C ARG A 13 -2.79 -16.62 -5.60
N ASN A 14 -1.92 -17.16 -6.45
CA ASN A 14 -1.10 -16.38 -7.37
C ASN A 14 -0.34 -15.24 -6.66
N ALA A 15 0.17 -15.50 -5.46
CA ALA A 15 0.85 -14.53 -4.62
C ALA A 15 2.28 -14.99 -4.31
N CYS A 16 3.14 -14.04 -3.91
CA CYS A 16 4.39 -14.40 -3.24
C CYS A 16 4.12 -14.56 -1.74
N TYR A 17 3.63 -15.75 -1.36
CA TYR A 17 3.27 -16.05 0.03
C TYR A 17 4.33 -16.96 0.67
N LEU A 18 4.97 -16.45 1.71
CA LEU A 18 5.99 -17.10 2.51
C LEU A 18 5.49 -17.45 3.91
N ALA A 19 5.92 -18.60 4.42
CA ALA A 19 5.69 -19.02 5.79
C ALA A 19 7.02 -19.41 6.45
N TYR A 20 7.39 -18.70 7.53
CA TYR A 20 8.53 -19.05 8.37
C TYR A 20 8.07 -19.79 9.63
N SER A 21 8.66 -20.96 9.83
CA SER A 21 8.45 -21.77 11.03
C SER A 21 9.60 -21.57 12.00
N GLN A 22 9.33 -20.85 13.10
CA GLN A 22 10.31 -20.64 14.16
C GLN A 22 10.80 -21.96 14.79
N PRO A 23 9.95 -22.97 15.09
CA PRO A 23 10.41 -24.21 15.72
C PRO A 23 11.35 -25.04 14.84
N SER A 24 11.09 -25.09 13.53
CA SER A 24 11.94 -25.83 12.59
C SER A 24 13.05 -24.97 11.98
N LYS A 25 13.00 -23.64 12.15
CA LYS A 25 13.94 -22.67 11.57
C LYS A 25 13.99 -22.69 10.05
N LEU A 26 12.87 -23.02 9.41
CA LEU A 26 12.75 -23.15 7.96
C LEU A 26 11.76 -22.12 7.39
N LEU A 27 12.06 -21.61 6.20
CA LEU A 27 11.16 -20.80 5.40
C LEU A 27 10.56 -21.64 4.27
N TYR A 28 9.29 -21.45 4.00
CA TYR A 28 8.56 -22.11 2.93
C TYR A 28 7.96 -21.06 2.00
N LEU A 29 7.97 -21.33 0.70
CA LEU A 29 7.18 -20.61 -0.29
C LEU A 29 5.90 -21.42 -0.57
N VAL A 30 4.76 -20.73 -0.69
CA VAL A 30 3.46 -21.34 -1.01
C VAL A 30 3.31 -21.45 -2.53
N GLY A 31 2.71 -22.55 -2.99
CA GLY A 31 2.42 -22.75 -4.42
C GLY A 31 1.32 -21.83 -4.96
N ASP A 32 1.22 -21.73 -6.29
CA ASP A 32 0.31 -20.79 -6.98
C ASP A 32 -1.17 -20.94 -6.59
N SER A 33 -1.61 -22.11 -6.14
CA SER A 33 -2.99 -22.36 -5.69
C SER A 33 -3.32 -21.73 -4.34
N GLY A 34 -2.35 -21.10 -3.66
CA GLY A 34 -2.49 -20.53 -2.32
C GLY A 34 -2.55 -21.56 -1.20
N GLY A 35 -2.36 -22.84 -1.53
CA GLY A 35 -2.25 -23.94 -0.59
C GLY A 35 -1.03 -24.82 -0.90
N GLY A 36 -0.56 -25.55 0.11
CA GLY A 36 0.62 -26.41 -0.01
C GLY A 36 1.93 -25.63 0.09
N LEU A 37 2.87 -26.18 0.84
CA LEU A 37 4.21 -25.62 1.02
C LEU A 37 5.17 -26.29 0.03
N LEU A 38 5.93 -25.49 -0.70
CA LEU A 38 7.08 -25.98 -1.47
C LEU A 38 8.18 -26.49 -0.53
N PRO A 39 9.18 -27.25 -1.02
CA PRO A 39 10.31 -27.69 -0.19
C PRO A 39 10.95 -26.52 0.57
N PRO A 40 11.33 -26.73 1.86
CA PRO A 40 11.81 -25.65 2.71
C PRO A 40 13.18 -25.12 2.28
N LEU A 41 13.42 -23.87 2.62
CA LEU A 41 14.72 -23.22 2.57
C LEU A 41 15.26 -23.05 3.99
N THR A 42 16.55 -23.38 4.15
CA THR A 42 17.30 -23.10 5.37
C THR A 42 17.96 -21.72 5.25
N PRO A 43 17.72 -20.79 6.19
CA PRO A 43 18.40 -19.49 6.21
C PRO A 43 19.92 -19.61 6.11
N GLY A 44 20.55 -18.82 5.24
CA GLY A 44 21.99 -18.86 4.93
C GLY A 44 22.46 -20.12 4.19
N GLY A 45 21.54 -21.02 3.83
CA GLY A 45 21.82 -22.24 3.10
C GLY A 45 21.93 -22.05 1.59
N ALA A 46 22.09 -23.15 0.87
CA ALA A 46 22.02 -23.17 -0.59
C ALA A 46 20.60 -23.45 -1.07
N GLY A 47 20.30 -23.04 -2.30
CA GLY A 47 19.05 -23.37 -2.99
C GLY A 47 18.08 -22.19 -3.13
N ILE A 48 17.05 -22.44 -3.92
CA ILE A 48 15.98 -21.49 -4.21
C ILE A 48 14.63 -22.20 -4.12
N ALA A 49 13.59 -21.43 -3.82
CA ALA A 49 12.21 -21.85 -3.99
C ALA A 49 11.52 -20.83 -4.89
N SER A 50 10.74 -21.31 -5.86
CA SER A 50 10.07 -20.45 -6.86
C SER A 50 8.65 -20.91 -7.09
N ASN A 51 7.76 -19.94 -7.27
CA ASN A 51 6.43 -20.11 -7.83
C ASN A 51 6.29 -19.17 -9.05
N SER A 52 5.08 -18.98 -9.58
CA SER A 52 4.90 -18.15 -10.78
C SER A 52 5.13 -16.65 -10.52
N GLN A 53 5.07 -16.19 -9.26
CA GLN A 53 5.17 -14.78 -8.88
C GLN A 53 6.56 -14.38 -8.38
N CYS A 54 7.23 -15.23 -7.61
CA CYS A 54 8.51 -14.89 -7.00
C CYS A 54 9.45 -16.09 -6.81
N THR A 55 10.72 -15.75 -6.66
CA THR A 55 11.80 -16.66 -6.27
C THR A 55 12.44 -16.15 -5.00
N VAL A 56 12.67 -17.06 -4.05
CA VAL A 56 13.36 -16.81 -2.78
C VAL A 56 14.71 -17.51 -2.83
N ASN A 57 15.78 -16.78 -2.48
CA ASN A 57 17.13 -17.35 -2.39
C ASN A 57 17.53 -17.57 -0.93
N ALA A 58 17.83 -18.82 -0.58
CA ALA A 58 18.22 -19.21 0.78
C ALA A 58 19.52 -18.54 1.26
N ALA A 59 20.46 -18.25 0.36
CA ALA A 59 21.76 -17.69 0.71
C ALA A 59 21.65 -16.24 1.23
N GLY A 60 20.64 -15.50 0.76
CA GLY A 60 20.35 -14.13 1.22
C GLY A 60 19.28 -14.07 2.31
N LEU A 61 18.76 -15.22 2.75
CA LEU A 61 17.79 -15.30 3.84
C LEU A 61 18.52 -15.30 5.19
N THR A 62 18.25 -14.30 6.04
CA THR A 62 18.72 -14.28 7.43
C THR A 62 17.55 -14.13 8.39
N VAL A 63 17.73 -14.67 9.60
CA VAL A 63 16.76 -14.56 10.68
C VAL A 63 17.52 -14.14 11.92
N ASP A 64 17.11 -13.03 12.50
CA ASP A 64 17.60 -12.54 13.77
C ASP A 64 16.46 -12.55 14.79
N GLY A 65 16.71 -13.13 15.96
CA GLY A 65 15.71 -13.27 17.00
C GLY A 65 16.30 -12.87 18.34
N GLY A 66 15.71 -11.88 18.98
CA GLY A 66 16.16 -11.34 20.26
C GLY A 66 15.02 -10.71 21.05
N GLY A 67 14.92 -11.05 22.33
CA GLY A 67 13.82 -10.62 23.19
C GLY A 67 12.46 -11.01 22.58
N ASP A 68 11.59 -10.00 22.45
CA ASP A 68 10.23 -10.16 21.93
C ASP A 68 10.12 -9.92 20.40
N ALA A 69 11.25 -9.78 19.71
CA ALA A 69 11.30 -9.47 18.29
C ALA A 69 11.95 -10.59 17.46
N LEU A 70 11.38 -10.82 16.27
CA LEU A 70 11.92 -11.70 15.24
C LEU A 70 12.00 -10.92 13.92
N ALA A 71 13.21 -10.69 13.43
CA ALA A 71 13.48 -10.00 12.17
C ALA A 71 13.89 -11.01 11.10
N LEU A 72 13.31 -10.88 9.90
CA LEU A 72 13.65 -11.68 8.73
C LEU A 72 14.15 -10.76 7.62
N THR A 73 15.31 -11.08 7.05
CA THR A 73 15.79 -10.48 5.80
C THR A 73 15.65 -11.51 4.71
N ILE A 74 14.93 -11.19 3.63
CA ILE A 74 14.58 -12.16 2.59
C ILE A 74 15.05 -11.64 1.24
N ALA A 75 15.85 -12.44 0.54
CA ALA A 75 16.27 -12.16 -0.82
C ALA A 75 15.21 -12.63 -1.82
N LEU A 76 14.42 -11.68 -2.31
CA LEU A 76 13.33 -11.91 -3.28
C LEU A 76 13.70 -11.47 -4.68
N THR A 77 13.20 -12.20 -5.67
CA THR A 77 13.17 -11.80 -7.07
C THR A 77 11.77 -12.03 -7.61
N PHE A 78 11.13 -10.98 -8.11
CA PHE A 78 9.78 -11.07 -8.67
C PHE A 78 9.81 -11.38 -10.17
N SER A 79 8.82 -12.16 -10.61
CA SER A 79 8.54 -12.40 -12.02
C SER A 79 7.99 -11.13 -12.67
N ALA A 80 8.35 -10.87 -13.93
CA ALA A 80 7.80 -9.73 -14.69
C ALA A 80 6.28 -9.82 -14.88
N SER A 81 5.71 -11.03 -14.84
CA SER A 81 4.26 -11.24 -14.88
C SER A 81 3.53 -10.80 -13.60
N PHE A 82 4.29 -10.54 -12.53
CA PHE A 82 3.80 -10.04 -11.24
C PHE A 82 4.02 -8.52 -11.09
N ALA A 83 4.26 -7.82 -12.20
CA ALA A 83 4.44 -6.39 -12.25
C ALA A 83 3.24 -5.60 -11.67
N GLY A 84 3.54 -4.42 -11.14
CA GLY A 84 2.55 -3.52 -10.55
C GLY A 84 2.78 -3.26 -9.06
N ASN A 85 1.82 -2.55 -8.47
CA ASN A 85 1.82 -2.21 -7.06
C ASN A 85 1.29 -3.38 -6.24
N GLN A 86 2.14 -3.95 -5.39
CA GLN A 86 1.80 -5.05 -4.48
C GLN A 86 1.74 -4.51 -3.04
N ALA A 87 0.85 -5.04 -2.21
CA ALA A 87 0.85 -4.81 -0.78
C ALA A 87 1.67 -5.91 -0.08
N VAL A 88 2.32 -5.54 1.03
CA VAL A 88 3.07 -6.46 1.88
C VAL A 88 2.31 -6.64 3.18
N TYR A 89 1.73 -7.82 3.37
CA TYR A 89 1.00 -8.20 4.57
C TYR A 89 1.84 -9.12 5.42
N LEU A 90 1.92 -8.85 6.73
CA LEU A 90 2.57 -9.74 7.69
C LEU A 90 1.56 -10.24 8.73
N ALA A 91 1.74 -11.48 9.17
CA ALA A 91 1.02 -12.02 10.33
C ALA A 91 1.94 -12.92 11.16
N ALA A 92 1.83 -12.83 12.47
CA ALA A 92 2.55 -13.70 13.39
C ALA A 92 1.57 -14.48 14.28
N ARG A 93 1.91 -15.74 14.53
CA ARG A 93 1.25 -16.60 15.51
C ARG A 93 2.28 -17.20 16.45
N ASP A 94 2.10 -17.04 17.76
CA ASP A 94 2.96 -17.64 18.79
C ASP A 94 2.60 -19.13 19.06
N ARG A 95 3.20 -19.72 20.10
CA ARG A 95 2.95 -21.13 20.47
C ARG A 95 1.70 -21.29 21.33
N GLU A 96 1.36 -20.28 22.13
CA GLU A 96 0.18 -20.22 22.97
C GLU A 96 -1.12 -19.97 22.17
N GLY A 97 -1.00 -19.62 20.89
CA GLY A 97 -2.12 -19.39 19.97
C GLY A 97 -2.46 -17.92 19.75
N GLY A 98 -1.71 -17.00 20.35
CA GLY A 98 -1.79 -15.57 20.07
C GLY A 98 -1.53 -15.28 18.59
N ASN A 99 -2.31 -14.37 18.02
CA ASN A 99 -2.31 -14.06 16.59
C ASN A 99 -2.42 -12.55 16.39
N SER A 100 -1.49 -11.96 15.64
CA SER A 100 -1.52 -10.52 15.31
C SER A 100 -2.65 -10.14 14.34
N GLY A 101 -3.24 -11.13 13.67
CA GLY A 101 -3.97 -10.90 12.43
C GLY A 101 -3.04 -10.49 11.30
N TRP A 102 -3.59 -10.34 10.10
CA TRP A 102 -2.86 -9.80 8.97
C TRP A 102 -2.77 -8.28 9.09
N GLN A 103 -1.56 -7.77 9.03
CA GLN A 103 -1.24 -6.35 9.13
C GLN A 103 -0.62 -5.92 7.79
N PRO A 104 -1.19 -4.93 7.09
CA PRO A 104 -0.56 -4.40 5.91
C PRO A 104 0.53 -3.40 6.31
N LEU A 105 1.79 -3.73 6.03
CA LEU A 105 2.95 -3.05 6.59
C LEU A 105 3.84 -2.39 5.55
N GLY A 106 3.50 -2.50 4.28
CA GLY A 106 4.28 -1.89 3.21
C GLY A 106 3.69 -2.15 1.85
N THR A 107 4.40 -1.63 0.85
CA THR A 107 4.09 -1.87 -0.57
C THR A 107 5.37 -2.17 -1.33
N TRP A 108 5.25 -2.95 -2.39
CA TRP A 108 6.33 -3.23 -3.32
C TRP A 108 5.88 -2.90 -4.74
N ASN A 109 6.61 -2.03 -5.43
CA ASN A 109 6.39 -1.82 -6.86
C ASN A 109 7.27 -2.78 -7.66
N VAL A 110 6.66 -3.78 -8.28
CA VAL A 110 7.36 -4.71 -9.17
C VAL A 110 7.43 -4.05 -10.55
N PRO A 111 8.63 -3.76 -11.09
CA PRO A 111 8.77 -3.11 -12.39
C PRO A 111 8.07 -3.91 -13.50
N GLY A 112 7.38 -3.18 -14.37
CA GLY A 112 6.63 -3.74 -15.49
C GLY A 112 6.80 -2.94 -16.77
N PRO A 113 6.17 -3.40 -17.87
CA PRO A 113 6.06 -2.59 -19.06
C PRO A 113 5.31 -1.27 -18.76
N PRO A 114 5.52 -0.22 -19.55
CA PRO A 114 4.76 1.03 -19.42
C PRO A 114 3.26 0.75 -19.48
N VAL A 115 2.51 1.37 -18.57
CA VAL A 115 1.04 1.30 -18.55
C VAL A 115 0.49 2.27 -19.60
N SER A 116 -0.49 1.83 -20.38
CA SER A 116 -1.26 2.67 -21.30
C SER A 116 -2.56 3.12 -20.62
N GLY A 117 -3.00 4.35 -20.86
CA GLY A 117 -4.17 4.93 -20.21
C GLY A 117 -3.89 5.48 -18.81
N LEU A 118 -4.89 5.39 -17.94
CA LEU A 118 -4.85 5.83 -16.55
C LEU A 118 -3.94 4.94 -15.70
N SER A 119 -3.06 5.56 -14.92
CA SER A 119 -2.15 4.87 -14.02
C SER A 119 -1.86 5.67 -12.76
N VAL A 120 -1.46 4.94 -11.72
CA VAL A 120 -1.04 5.49 -10.43
C VAL A 120 0.36 4.98 -10.13
N SER A 121 1.25 5.89 -9.78
CA SER A 121 2.61 5.55 -9.35
C SER A 121 2.68 5.31 -7.84
N PRO A 122 3.71 4.58 -7.35
CA PRO A 122 4.02 4.53 -5.93
C PRO A 122 4.13 5.93 -5.32
N MET A 123 3.66 6.09 -4.09
CA MET A 123 3.70 7.38 -3.40
C MET A 123 5.10 7.66 -2.82
N THR A 124 5.36 8.92 -2.44
CA THR A 124 6.59 9.30 -1.72
C THR A 124 6.27 10.12 -0.47
N PRO A 125 6.82 9.78 0.72
CA PRO A 125 7.57 8.56 1.00
C PRO A 125 6.67 7.31 0.91
N ALA A 126 7.22 6.15 0.53
CA ALA A 126 6.45 4.91 0.38
C ALA A 126 6.00 4.32 1.74
N GLU A 127 6.73 4.66 2.80
CA GLU A 127 6.42 4.29 4.18
C GLU A 127 6.73 5.47 5.11
N SER A 128 6.03 5.56 6.24
CA SER A 128 6.22 6.61 7.22
C SER A 128 5.74 6.16 8.60
N SER A 129 6.24 6.81 9.65
CA SER A 129 5.81 6.57 11.03
C SER A 129 5.68 7.90 11.75
N SER A 130 4.58 8.61 11.54
CA SER A 130 4.36 9.94 12.11
C SER A 130 2.87 10.30 12.23
N PHE A 131 2.58 11.28 13.09
CA PHE A 131 1.27 11.94 13.12
C PHE A 131 1.09 12.97 12.01
N PHE A 132 2.17 13.44 11.38
CA PHE A 132 2.09 14.39 10.28
C PHE A 132 3.17 14.10 9.25
N GLN A 133 2.78 14.07 7.99
CA GLN A 133 3.69 13.85 6.87
C GLN A 133 3.13 14.50 5.61
N THR A 134 4.02 15.00 4.76
CA THR A 134 3.67 15.37 3.39
C THR A 134 3.88 14.18 2.47
N TYR A 135 2.83 13.77 1.76
CA TYR A 135 2.84 12.69 0.78
C TYR A 135 2.72 13.25 -0.63
N THR A 136 3.45 12.67 -1.57
CA THR A 136 3.37 12.97 -3.00
C THR A 136 2.73 11.79 -3.72
N PHE A 137 1.66 12.08 -4.45
CA PHE A 137 0.93 11.16 -5.31
C PHE A 137 1.13 11.58 -6.77
N THR A 138 1.40 10.61 -7.64
CA THR A 138 1.61 10.86 -9.07
C THR A 138 0.63 10.02 -9.87
N PHE A 139 -0.15 10.69 -10.70
CA PHE A 139 -1.15 10.11 -11.59
C PHE A 139 -0.77 10.40 -13.03
N ALA A 140 -1.04 9.47 -13.94
CA ALA A 140 -0.85 9.71 -15.36
C ALA A 140 -2.01 9.19 -16.20
N ASP A 141 -2.28 9.86 -17.31
CA ASP A 141 -3.23 9.44 -18.35
C ASP A 141 -2.63 9.72 -19.73
N THR A 142 -2.49 8.70 -20.57
CA THR A 142 -1.98 8.86 -21.94
C THR A 142 -2.76 9.87 -22.80
N ASN A 143 -4.01 10.18 -22.45
CA ASN A 143 -4.83 11.20 -23.13
C ASN A 143 -4.49 12.63 -22.68
N GLY A 144 -3.68 12.80 -21.64
CA GLY A 144 -3.29 14.09 -21.08
C GLY A 144 -3.83 14.29 -19.65
N SER A 145 -3.11 15.06 -18.84
CA SER A 145 -3.48 15.37 -17.45
C SER A 145 -4.86 16.01 -17.29
N GLN A 146 -5.36 16.70 -18.31
CA GLN A 146 -6.68 17.32 -18.34
C GLN A 146 -7.84 16.29 -18.42
N ASP A 147 -7.57 15.07 -18.90
CA ASP A 147 -8.58 13.99 -18.97
C ASP A 147 -8.83 13.36 -17.59
N ILE A 148 -7.90 13.51 -16.64
CA ILE A 148 -8.07 13.03 -15.26
C ILE A 148 -9.17 13.86 -14.60
N ALA A 149 -10.30 13.20 -14.32
CA ALA A 149 -11.49 13.84 -13.75
C ALA A 149 -11.41 13.89 -12.21
N VAL A 150 -11.10 12.75 -11.59
CA VAL A 150 -11.00 12.64 -10.13
C VAL A 150 -9.93 11.63 -9.76
N THR A 151 -9.19 11.94 -8.70
CA THR A 151 -8.26 11.00 -8.06
C THR A 151 -8.70 10.76 -6.63
N ASP A 152 -8.89 9.50 -6.28
CA ASP A 152 -9.34 9.05 -4.97
C ASP A 152 -8.14 8.52 -4.17
N ILE A 153 -8.03 8.94 -2.91
CA ILE A 153 -7.00 8.50 -1.96
C ILE A 153 -7.71 8.07 -0.68
N LEU A 154 -7.67 6.79 -0.37
CA LEU A 154 -8.26 6.19 0.83
C LEU A 154 -7.15 5.63 1.70
N ILE A 155 -7.06 6.12 2.94
CA ILE A 155 -6.09 5.64 3.91
C ILE A 155 -6.85 4.88 4.98
N ASN A 156 -6.66 3.55 5.03
CA ASN A 156 -7.25 2.67 6.03
C ASN A 156 -6.49 1.33 6.09
N ASN A 157 -6.93 0.37 6.89
CA ASN A 157 -6.37 -0.98 6.95
C ASN A 157 -6.93 -1.93 5.88
N ALA A 158 -7.98 -1.52 5.18
CA ALA A 158 -8.63 -2.20 4.07
C ALA A 158 -9.23 -1.16 3.13
N LEU A 159 -9.66 -1.57 1.93
CA LEU A 159 -10.39 -0.69 1.02
C LEU A 159 -11.83 -0.48 1.51
N ASP A 160 -11.98 0.31 2.56
CA ASP A 160 -13.23 0.63 3.26
C ASP A 160 -13.24 2.11 3.65
N GLY A 161 -14.24 2.86 3.17
CA GLY A 161 -14.36 4.30 3.40
C GLY A 161 -14.82 4.64 4.81
N ARG A 162 -15.42 3.69 5.55
CA ARG A 162 -15.92 3.94 6.91
C ARG A 162 -14.75 4.16 7.86
N GLN A 163 -14.83 5.22 8.65
CA GLN A 163 -13.78 5.60 9.60
C GLN A 163 -12.39 5.62 8.94
N ALA A 164 -12.30 6.24 7.76
CA ALA A 164 -11.08 6.34 6.97
C ALA A 164 -10.70 7.80 6.71
N CYS A 165 -9.42 8.04 6.42
CA CYS A 165 -9.02 9.29 5.77
C CYS A 165 -9.22 9.12 4.26
N TYR A 166 -10.45 9.36 3.80
CA TYR A 166 -10.83 9.19 2.41
C TYR A 166 -11.02 10.55 1.73
N MET A 167 -10.21 10.82 0.71
CA MET A 167 -10.20 12.06 -0.04
C MET A 167 -10.50 11.82 -1.52
N ALA A 168 -11.19 12.77 -2.14
CA ALA A 168 -11.30 12.90 -3.59
C ALA A 168 -10.70 14.25 -4.02
N PHE A 169 -9.79 14.21 -4.98
CA PHE A 169 -9.19 15.39 -5.58
C PHE A 169 -9.68 15.57 -7.02
N VAL A 170 -10.06 16.79 -7.37
CA VAL A 170 -10.55 17.17 -8.71
C VAL A 170 -9.52 18.10 -9.36
N PRO A 171 -8.68 17.62 -10.29
CA PRO A 171 -7.59 18.42 -10.85
C PRO A 171 -8.05 19.71 -11.54
N GLN A 172 -9.20 19.70 -12.26
CA GLN A 172 -9.66 20.88 -13.00
C GLN A 172 -9.96 22.09 -12.09
N THR A 173 -10.46 21.84 -10.88
CA THR A 173 -10.83 22.88 -9.92
C THR A 173 -9.86 22.98 -8.74
N ARG A 174 -8.90 22.06 -8.66
CA ARG A 174 -8.01 21.86 -7.51
C ARG A 174 -8.74 21.62 -6.19
N ALA A 175 -10.00 21.21 -6.26
CA ALA A 175 -10.79 20.92 -5.07
C ALA A 175 -10.32 19.60 -4.47
N LEU A 176 -10.02 19.62 -3.17
CA LEU A 176 -9.90 18.42 -2.34
C LEU A 176 -11.16 18.32 -1.49
N LEU A 177 -11.79 17.14 -1.50
CA LEU A 177 -12.95 16.80 -0.71
C LEU A 177 -12.56 15.67 0.25
N LEU A 178 -12.72 15.87 1.55
CA LEU A 178 -12.56 14.85 2.58
C LEU A 178 -13.94 14.30 2.97
N VAL A 179 -14.08 12.98 2.86
CA VAL A 179 -15.29 12.24 3.22
C VAL A 179 -15.43 12.16 4.74
N ASP A 180 -16.68 12.22 5.20
CA ASP A 180 -17.00 12.07 6.62
C ASP A 180 -16.76 10.63 7.14
N ASP A 181 -16.99 10.43 8.43
CA ASP A 181 -16.72 9.14 9.09
C ASP A 181 -17.62 7.99 8.58
N ALA A 182 -18.76 8.31 7.93
CA ALA A 182 -19.66 7.31 7.35
C ALA A 182 -19.05 6.67 6.10
N GLY A 183 -18.13 7.36 5.41
CA GLY A 183 -17.38 6.81 4.30
C GLY A 183 -18.15 6.76 2.98
N ASP A 184 -19.30 7.43 2.90
CA ASP A 184 -20.11 7.47 1.70
C ASP A 184 -19.44 8.36 0.64
N ALA A 185 -18.99 7.72 -0.45
CA ALA A 185 -18.33 8.41 -1.55
C ALA A 185 -19.23 9.43 -2.28
N ALA A 186 -20.53 9.52 -1.94
CA ALA A 186 -21.50 10.51 -2.43
C ALA A 186 -21.75 11.68 -1.45
N GLY A 187 -21.07 11.67 -0.30
CA GLY A 187 -21.09 12.73 0.70
C GLY A 187 -21.88 12.33 1.95
N PRO A 188 -21.83 13.17 3.00
CA PRO A 188 -21.31 14.55 3.01
C PRO A 188 -19.76 14.65 2.99
N TYR A 189 -19.25 15.83 2.62
CA TYR A 189 -17.81 16.11 2.58
C TYR A 189 -17.48 17.49 3.13
N GLN A 190 -16.26 17.65 3.64
CA GLN A 190 -15.61 18.94 3.81
C GLN A 190 -14.63 19.16 2.67
N GLY A 191 -14.57 20.36 2.09
CA GLY A 191 -13.70 20.63 0.95
C GLY A 191 -12.93 21.93 1.03
N PHE A 192 -11.79 21.98 0.35
CA PHE A 192 -10.98 23.18 0.15
C PHE A 192 -10.24 23.15 -1.19
N VAL A 193 -9.61 24.25 -1.57
CA VAL A 193 -8.76 24.35 -2.76
C VAL A 193 -7.30 24.09 -2.37
N VAL A 194 -6.66 23.12 -3.00
CA VAL A 194 -5.27 22.75 -2.70
C VAL A 194 -4.33 23.96 -2.91
N GLY A 195 -3.51 24.25 -1.88
CA GLY A 195 -2.57 25.36 -1.84
C GLY A 195 -3.10 26.60 -1.12
N ASP A 196 -4.37 26.63 -0.71
CA ASP A 196 -4.93 27.69 0.12
C ASP A 196 -4.65 27.46 1.61
N TRP A 197 -5.13 28.36 2.48
CA TRP A 197 -4.91 28.30 3.94
C TRP A 197 -5.97 27.50 4.71
N HIS A 198 -6.90 26.85 4.01
CA HIS A 198 -7.98 26.06 4.61
C HIS A 198 -7.58 24.59 4.72
N ASP A 199 -8.13 23.92 5.73
CA ASP A 199 -7.94 22.49 5.96
C ASP A 199 -9.29 21.76 5.93
N ALA A 200 -9.28 20.46 5.69
CA ALA A 200 -10.43 19.58 5.91
C ALA A 200 -10.09 18.50 6.93
N SER A 201 -11.02 18.16 7.81
CA SER A 201 -10.84 17.18 8.88
C SER A 201 -12.04 16.27 9.09
N ASN A 202 -11.78 15.02 9.47
CA ASN A 202 -12.73 14.08 10.04
C ASN A 202 -12.15 13.46 11.32
N SER A 203 -12.75 12.39 11.87
CA SER A 203 -12.25 11.81 13.12
C SER A 203 -10.98 10.97 12.96
N GLN A 204 -10.44 10.82 11.74
CA GLN A 204 -9.22 10.07 11.45
C GLN A 204 -8.05 10.96 11.06
N CYS A 205 -8.29 12.00 10.26
CA CYS A 205 -7.23 12.85 9.75
C CYS A 205 -7.67 14.31 9.52
N THR A 206 -6.67 15.17 9.40
CA THR A 206 -6.75 16.53 8.86
C THR A 206 -5.83 16.64 7.65
N VAL A 207 -6.34 17.15 6.54
CA VAL A 207 -5.53 17.47 5.36
C VAL A 207 -5.36 18.97 5.30
N SER A 208 -4.10 19.42 5.30
CA SER A 208 -3.80 20.84 5.30
C SER A 208 -3.73 21.41 3.90
N GLY A 209 -4.33 22.58 3.68
CA GLY A 209 -4.12 23.32 2.43
C GLY A 209 -2.74 23.95 2.35
N VAL A 210 -2.20 24.39 3.49
CA VAL A 210 -0.89 25.04 3.58
C VAL A 210 0.20 24.00 3.31
N GLY A 211 1.07 24.30 2.34
CA GLY A 211 2.17 23.40 1.95
C GLY A 211 1.74 22.23 1.07
N SER A 212 0.44 22.04 0.86
CA SER A 212 -0.08 21.17 -0.20
C SER A 212 -0.02 21.88 -1.55
N SER A 213 0.21 21.13 -2.62
CA SER A 213 0.34 21.70 -3.96
C SER A 213 -0.11 20.70 -5.02
N VAL A 214 -0.47 21.20 -6.19
CA VAL A 214 -0.71 20.39 -7.37
C VAL A 214 0.04 20.98 -8.56
N ASP A 215 0.75 20.13 -9.27
CA ASP A 215 1.43 20.44 -10.52
C ASP A 215 0.90 19.50 -11.62
N SER A 216 0.75 19.99 -12.84
CA SER A 216 0.30 19.17 -13.97
C SER A 216 1.09 19.52 -15.21
N TYR A 217 1.63 18.51 -15.88
CA TYR A 217 2.44 18.68 -17.09
C TYR A 217 2.25 17.49 -18.02
N GLY A 218 1.97 17.77 -19.30
CA GLY A 218 1.71 16.74 -20.29
C GLY A 218 0.60 15.78 -19.83
N ASN A 219 0.98 14.51 -19.65
CA ASN A 219 0.11 13.41 -19.21
C ASN A 219 0.10 13.16 -17.69
N VAL A 220 0.78 13.99 -16.88
CA VAL A 220 1.00 13.72 -15.45
C VAL A 220 0.37 14.77 -14.56
N VAL A 221 -0.23 14.34 -13.45
CA VAL A 221 -0.66 15.17 -12.31
C VAL A 221 0.15 14.72 -11.07
N ILE A 222 0.84 15.67 -10.42
CA ILE A 222 1.55 15.46 -9.16
C ILE A 222 0.81 16.23 -8.07
N LEU A 223 0.29 15.51 -7.08
CA LEU A 223 -0.43 16.04 -5.94
C LEU A 223 0.39 15.84 -4.66
N LYS A 224 0.69 16.93 -3.95
CA LYS A 224 1.35 16.91 -2.64
C LYS A 224 0.34 17.29 -1.58
N LEU A 225 0.17 16.43 -0.58
CA LEU A 225 -0.76 16.64 0.53
C LEU A 225 -0.04 16.56 1.87
N GLY A 226 -0.16 17.60 2.69
CA GLY A 226 0.16 17.55 4.12
C GLY A 226 -0.98 16.88 4.88
N ILE A 227 -0.75 15.69 5.43
CA ILE A 227 -1.76 14.91 6.14
C ILE A 227 -1.33 14.75 7.60
N ALA A 228 -2.21 15.16 8.51
CA ALA A 228 -2.10 14.91 9.94
C ALA A 228 -3.08 13.79 10.34
N PHE A 229 -2.62 12.78 11.05
CA PHE A 229 -3.44 11.71 11.59
C PHE A 229 -3.76 11.95 13.07
N THR A 230 -4.93 11.49 13.48
CA THR A 230 -5.38 11.53 14.87
C THR A 230 -4.91 10.28 15.64
N GLY A 231 -4.75 10.38 16.96
CA GLY A 231 -4.40 9.23 17.80
C GLY A 231 -5.47 8.13 17.83
N SER A 232 -6.74 8.45 17.58
CA SER A 232 -7.80 7.45 17.39
C SER A 232 -7.61 6.60 16.15
N PHE A 233 -6.78 7.05 15.20
CA PHE A 233 -6.46 6.34 13.97
C PHE A 233 -5.11 5.59 14.03
N ALA A 234 -4.59 5.33 15.24
CA ALA A 234 -3.32 4.65 15.47
C ALA A 234 -3.22 3.24 14.85
N GLY A 235 -2.00 2.84 14.54
CA GLY A 235 -1.64 1.56 13.94
C GLY A 235 -1.33 1.64 12.44
N ASN A 236 -1.17 0.48 11.82
CA ASN A 236 -0.76 0.39 10.42
C ASN A 236 -1.93 0.70 9.48
N ARG A 237 -1.66 1.52 8.47
CA ARG A 237 -2.62 1.93 7.44
C ARG A 237 -1.94 1.87 6.07
N VAL A 238 -2.75 1.70 5.05
CA VAL A 238 -2.34 1.63 3.64
C VAL A 238 -3.02 2.74 2.87
N PHE A 239 -2.30 3.28 1.90
CA PHE A 239 -2.82 4.21 0.93
C PHE A 239 -3.33 3.43 -0.28
N TYR A 240 -4.65 3.33 -0.38
CA TYR A 240 -5.34 2.87 -1.58
C TYR A 240 -5.62 4.09 -2.46
N VAL A 241 -5.21 4.02 -3.72
CA VAL A 241 -5.32 5.15 -4.63
C VAL A 241 -5.87 4.68 -5.96
N ALA A 242 -6.78 5.48 -6.51
CA ALA A 242 -7.35 5.29 -7.83
C ALA A 242 -7.45 6.61 -8.56
N THR A 243 -7.41 6.57 -9.89
CA THR A 243 -7.73 7.71 -10.75
C THR A 243 -8.78 7.31 -11.76
N ARG A 244 -9.65 8.26 -12.12
CA ARG A 244 -10.71 8.08 -13.12
C ARG A 244 -10.77 9.26 -14.08
N SER A 245 -11.14 8.95 -15.31
CA SER A 245 -11.46 9.90 -16.36
C SER A 245 -12.86 9.63 -16.90
N SER A 246 -13.23 10.35 -17.96
CA SER A 246 -14.45 10.04 -18.72
C SER A 246 -14.36 8.69 -19.46
N SER A 247 -13.15 8.19 -19.69
CA SER A 247 -12.85 7.01 -20.52
C SER A 247 -12.49 5.76 -19.73
N GLY A 248 -12.27 5.84 -18.41
CA GLY A 248 -12.02 4.66 -17.58
C GLY A 248 -11.53 4.94 -16.16
N THR A 249 -10.95 3.92 -15.53
CA THR A 249 -10.33 3.97 -14.20
C THR A 249 -9.04 3.15 -14.17
N SER A 250 -8.07 3.57 -13.35
CA SER A 250 -6.88 2.77 -13.03
C SER A 250 -7.17 1.55 -12.15
N GLY A 251 -8.38 1.47 -11.57
CA GLY A 251 -8.66 0.61 -10.42
C GLY A 251 -7.94 1.10 -9.14
N TRP A 252 -8.32 0.53 -8.01
CA TRP A 252 -7.68 0.78 -6.71
C TRP A 252 -6.35 0.05 -6.63
N GLN A 253 -5.32 0.74 -6.17
CA GLN A 253 -3.97 0.21 -6.01
C GLN A 253 -3.38 0.65 -4.68
N THR A 254 -2.60 -0.22 -4.03
CA THR A 254 -1.87 0.11 -2.80
C THR A 254 -0.54 0.77 -3.14
N VAL A 255 -0.35 2.04 -2.80
CA VAL A 255 0.82 2.82 -3.26
C VAL A 255 1.80 3.18 -2.16
N GLY A 256 1.44 2.92 -0.90
CA GLY A 256 2.32 3.07 0.25
C GLY A 256 1.61 2.80 1.58
N SER A 257 2.30 3.02 2.70
CA SER A 257 1.81 2.75 4.05
C SER A 257 2.23 3.80 5.08
N VAL A 258 1.54 3.80 6.22
CA VAL A 258 1.90 4.60 7.40
C VAL A 258 1.63 3.81 8.68
N ALA A 259 2.56 3.87 9.62
CA ALA A 259 2.32 3.51 11.01
C ALA A 259 1.96 4.78 11.78
N VAL A 260 0.66 4.97 12.05
CA VAL A 260 0.20 6.10 12.86
C VAL A 260 0.55 5.81 14.33
N PRO A 261 1.34 6.67 15.01
CA PRO A 261 1.78 6.41 16.38
C PRO A 261 0.66 6.38 17.42
#